data_AF-A0A2D5S4J0-F1
#
_entry.id   AF-A0A2D5S4J0-F1
#
_cell.length_a   1.000
_cell.length_b   1.000
_cell.length_c   1.000
_cell.angle_alpha   90.00
_cell.angle_beta   90.00
_cell.angle_gamma   90.00
#
_symmetry.space_group_name_H-M   'P 1'
#
loop_
_entity.id
_entity.type
_entity.pdbx_description
1 polymer ?
#
loop_
_entity_poly.entity_id
_entity_poly.type
_entity_poly.pdbx_seq_one_letter_code
_entity_poly.pdbx_strand_id
1 'polypeptide(L)' 'MTSQDDKTIMRSLGEFVGHVVKGIRTDPAAKAETTEVRRTIETEERERVILRRTVIEEVEVRDSDLPPSKPS' A
#
# COMPACT_ATOMS: atom_id res chain seq x y z
N MET A 1 38.06 2.27 -26.27
CA MET A 1 36.60 2.31 -26.44
C MET A 1 35.86 1.61 -25.30
N THR A 2 36.48 1.41 -24.14
CA THR A 2 35.95 0.55 -23.05
C THR A 2 35.18 1.31 -21.97
N SER A 3 35.43 2.61 -21.82
CA SER A 3 34.92 3.40 -20.68
C SER A 3 33.45 3.83 -20.77
N GLN A 4 32.80 3.66 -21.94
CA GLN A 4 31.37 3.93 -22.11
C GLN A 4 30.52 2.72 -21.69
N ASP A 5 30.96 1.51 -22.02
CA ASP A 5 30.25 0.27 -21.69
C ASP A 5 30.19 0.04 -20.18
N ASP A 6 31.30 0.27 -19.47
CA ASP A 6 31.38 0.15 -18.02
C ASP A 6 30.37 1.06 -17.29
N LYS A 7 30.12 2.27 -17.82
CA LYS A 7 29.12 3.20 -17.27
C LYS A 7 27.69 2.70 -17.48
N THR A 8 27.41 2.07 -18.62
CA THR A 8 26.09 1.50 -18.89
C THR A 8 25.82 0.27 -18.02
N ILE A 9 26.83 -0.58 -17.82
CA ILE A 9 26.75 -1.75 -16.94
C ILE A 9 26.54 -1.34 -15.48
N MET A 10 27.31 -0.37 -14.99
CA MET A 10 27.14 0.15 -13.63
C MET A 10 25.76 0.80 -13.42
N ARG A 11 25.21 1.46 -14.45
CA ARG A 11 23.85 2.00 -14.43
C ARG A 11 22.80 0.89 -14.35
N SER A 12 22.91 -0.15 -15.17
CA SER A 12 21.99 -1.30 -15.15
C SER A 12 22.06 -2.08 -13.83
N LEU A 13 23.25 -2.20 -13.23
CA LEU A 13 23.42 -2.83 -11.93
C LEU A 13 22.78 -1.99 -10.81
N GLY A 14 22.97 -0.67 -10.85
CA GLY A 14 22.31 0.24 -9.91
C GLY A 14 20.79 0.19 -10.03
N GLU A 15 20.25 0.16 -11.25
CA GLU A 15 18.82 -0.01 -11.51
C GLU A 15 18.31 -1.35 -10.96
N PHE A 16 19.02 -2.45 -11.22
CA PHE A 16 18.64 -3.77 -10.71
C PHE A 16 18.63 -3.84 -9.17
N VAL A 17 19.69 -3.36 -8.51
CA VAL A 17 19.76 -3.33 -7.04
C VAL A 17 18.68 -2.43 -6.45
N GLY A 18 18.37 -1.30 -7.11
CA GLY A 18 17.26 -0.43 -6.73
C GLY A 18 15.92 -1.15 -6.70
N HIS A 19 15.63 -2.01 -7.69
CA HIS A 19 14.40 -2.80 -7.72
C HIS A 19 14.36 -3.89 -6.63
N VAL A 20 15.49 -4.53 -6.32
CA VAL A 20 15.58 -5.52 -5.24
C VAL A 20 15.34 -4.86 -3.88
N VAL A 21 16.01 -3.73 -3.62
CA VAL A 21 15.80 -2.97 -2.37
C VAL A 21 14.37 -2.47 -2.25
N LYS A 22 13.77 -2.00 -3.35
CA LYS A 22 12.36 -1.61 -3.40
C LYS A 22 11.46 -2.78 -3.01
N GLY A 23 11.65 -3.95 -3.61
CA GLY A 23 10.86 -5.15 -3.30
C GLY A 23 11.00 -5.66 -1.87
N ILE A 24 12.18 -5.52 -1.25
CA ILE A 24 12.41 -5.90 0.15
C ILE A 24 11.78 -4.88 1.12
N ARG A 25 11.82 -3.60 0.78
CA ARG A 25 11.22 -2.52 1.58
C ARG A 25 9.70 -2.47 1.46
N THR A 26 9.16 -2.86 0.32
CA THR A 26 7.73 -3.04 0.14
C THR A 26 7.30 -4.23 0.99
N ASP A 27 6.62 -3.95 2.10
CA ASP A 27 5.95 -4.98 2.88
C ASP A 27 4.72 -5.47 2.07
N PRO A 28 4.72 -6.70 1.53
CA PRO A 28 3.57 -7.22 0.79
C PRO A 28 2.36 -7.49 1.69
N ALA A 29 2.57 -7.49 3.02
CA ALA A 29 1.54 -7.58 4.03
C ALA A 29 1.17 -6.20 4.61
N ALA A 30 1.82 -5.12 4.18
CA ALA A 30 1.31 -3.78 4.41
C ALA A 30 0.01 -3.70 3.64
N LYS A 31 -1.08 -3.88 4.38
CA LYS A 31 -2.43 -3.74 3.87
C LYS A 31 -2.48 -2.42 3.12
N ALA A 32 -3.12 -2.43 1.94
CA ALA A 32 -3.48 -1.19 1.25
C ALA A 32 -4.01 -0.21 2.29
N GLU A 33 -3.58 1.06 2.26
CA GLU A 33 -3.97 2.06 3.25
C GLU A 33 -5.51 2.12 3.29
N THR A 34 -6.09 1.38 4.24
CA THR A 34 -7.53 1.23 4.35
C THR A 34 -7.98 2.24 5.38
N THR A 35 -8.72 3.24 4.94
CA THR A 35 -9.27 4.24 5.86
C THR A 35 -10.67 3.81 6.25
N GLU A 36 -10.91 3.57 7.54
CA GLU A 36 -12.25 3.36 8.09
C GLU A 36 -13.00 4.69 8.00
N VAL A 37 -14.03 4.74 7.15
CA VAL A 37 -14.79 5.96 6.85
C VAL A 37 -15.97 6.10 7.80
N ARG A 38 -16.54 4.99 8.27
CA ARG A 38 -17.61 5.01 9.27
C ARG A 38 -17.66 3.73 10.07
N ARG A 39 -17.89 3.89 11.38
CA ARG A 39 -18.31 2.83 12.30
C ARG A 39 -19.70 3.10 12.82
N THR A 40 -20.59 2.11 12.77
CA THR A 40 -21.88 2.17 13.45
C THR A 40 -22.07 0.92 14.30
N ILE A 41 -22.45 1.12 15.57
CA ILE A 41 -22.71 0.04 16.53
C ILE A 41 -24.17 0.14 16.95
N GLU A 42 -24.94 -0.89 16.66
CA GLU A 42 -26.33 -1.04 17.10
C GLU A 42 -26.37 -2.10 18.19
N THR A 43 -26.95 -1.76 19.33
CA THR A 43 -27.18 -2.71 20.43
C THR A 43 -28.67 -2.81 20.67
N GLU A 44 -29.21 -4.02 20.56
CA GLU A 44 -30.61 -4.33 20.82
C GLU A 44 -30.69 -5.41 21.88
N GLU A 45 -31.50 -5.20 22.91
CA GLU A 45 -31.77 -6.19 23.94
C GLU A 45 -33.09 -6.88 23.62
N ARG A 46 -33.04 -8.20 23.38
CA ARG A 46 -34.23 -9.02 23.13
C ARG A 46 -34.34 -10.09 24.19
N GLU A 47 -35.36 -9.96 25.02
CA GLU A 47 -35.75 -10.91 26.08
C GLU A 47 -34.61 -11.26 27.05
N ARG A 48 -33.70 -12.16 26.67
CA ARG A 48 -32.55 -12.64 27.46
C ARG A 48 -31.19 -12.50 26.78
N VAL A 49 -31.14 -11.90 25.59
CA VAL A 49 -29.89 -11.76 24.82
C VAL A 49 -29.65 -10.32 24.40
N ILE A 50 -28.38 -9.93 24.40
CA ILE A 50 -27.91 -8.66 23.88
C ILE A 50 -27.37 -8.93 22.47
N LEU A 51 -28.02 -8.35 21.47
CA LEU A 51 -27.58 -8.37 20.10
C LEU A 51 -26.74 -7.13 19.82
N ARG A 52 -25.47 -7.32 19.47
CA ARG A 52 -24.58 -6.22 19.06
C ARG A 52 -24.21 -6.38 17.58
N ARG A 53 -24.66 -5.46 16.74
CA ARG A 53 -24.26 -5.36 15.33
C ARG A 53 -23.22 -4.26 15.19
N THR A 54 -22.14 -4.54 14.46
CA THR A 54 -21.12 -3.56 14.09
C THR A 54 -21.02 -3.52 12.58
N VAL A 55 -21.23 -2.34 12.01
CA VAL A 55 -21.03 -2.06 10.58
C VAL A 55 -19.79 -1.18 10.46
N ILE A 56 -18.84 -1.62 9.62
CA ILE A 56 -17.61 -0.90 9.32
C ILE A 56 -17.63 -0.63 7.82
N GLU A 57 -17.60 0.65 7.45
CA GLU A 57 -17.47 1.11 6.07
C GLU A 57 -16.00 1.54 5.85
N GLU A 58 -15.31 0.89 4.92
CA GLU A 58 -13.89 1.14 4.62
C GLU A 58 -13.73 1.62 3.17
N VAL A 59 -12.75 2.49 2.94
CA VAL A 59 -12.32 2.89 1.61
C VAL A 59 -10.84 2.52 1.42
N GLU A 60 -10.57 1.77 0.36
CA GLU A 60 -9.24 1.37 -0.08
C GLU A 60 -8.81 2.26 -1.25
N VAL A 61 -7.66 2.93 -1.12
CA VAL A 61 -7.04 3.68 -2.22
C VAL A 61 -6.00 2.80 -2.88
N ARG A 62 -6.10 2.62 -4.20
CA ARG A 62 -5.12 1.86 -5.00
C ARG A 62 -4.08 2.82 -5.56
N ASP A 63 -2.81 2.44 -5.47
CA ASP A 63 -1.67 3.26 -5.92
C ASP A 63 -1.73 3.72 -7.39
N SER A 64 -2.57 3.08 -8.22
CA SER A 64 -2.76 3.48 -9.62
C SER A 64 -3.43 4.85 -9.80
N ASP A 65 -4.04 5.42 -8.75
CA ASP A 65 -4.77 6.69 -8.81
C ASP A 65 -3.98 7.89 -8.24
N LEU A 66 -2.72 7.69 -7.82
CA LEU A 66 -1.83 8.79 -7.46
C LEU A 66 -1.36 9.51 -8.74
N PRO A 67 -1.64 10.81 -8.92
CA PRO A 67 -1.10 11.56 -10.05
C PRO A 67 0.43 11.49 -10.00
N PRO A 68 1.12 11.34 -11.15
CA PRO A 68 2.57 11.24 -11.17
C PRO A 68 3.17 12.45 -10.47
N SER A 69 3.95 12.20 -9.41
CA SER A 69 4.68 13.25 -8.72
C SER A 69 5.64 13.89 -9.72
N LYS A 70 5.48 15.20 -9.94
CA LYS A 70 6.39 15.96 -10.81
C LYS A 70 7.79 15.87 -10.22
N PRO A 71 8.81 15.44 -10.98
CA PRO A 71 10.18 15.56 -10.52
C PRO A 71 10.52 17.06 -10.38
N SER A 72 11.08 17.42 -9.21
CA SER A 72 11.67 18.73 -8.96
C SER A 72 13.05 18.85 -9.59
#